data_AF-A0A8F6TY71-F1
#
_entry.id   AF-A0A8F6TY71-F1
#
_cell.length_a   1.000
_cell.length_b   1.000
_cell.length_c   1.000
_cell.angle_alpha   90.00
_cell.angle_beta   90.00
_cell.angle_gamma   90.00
#
_symmetry.space_group_name_H-M   'P 1'
#
loop_
_entity.id
_entity.type
_entity.pdbx_description
1 polymer ?
#
loop_
_entity_poly.entity_id
_entity_poly.type
_entity_poly.pdbx_seq_one_letter_code
_entity_poly.pdbx_strand_id
1 'polypeptide(L)'
;MIGRRKPAVESLSELLQQQHDALLAGDLKTLGRMAPVLERAFERLRRDGGDVEDVKRIQSTAARNARLLLAAKSGIAAARGHLQSARSSELTTYNADGRPQKGLPKSSTTSLRR
;
A
#
# COMPACT_ATOMS: atom_id res chain seq x y z
N MET A 1 -22.90 -32.42 9.74
CA MET A 1 -22.74 -31.96 8.34
C MET A 1 -21.24 -31.84 8.06
N ILE A 2 -20.70 -32.70 7.20
CA ILE A 2 -19.26 -32.73 6.89
C ILE A 2 -18.96 -31.56 5.95
N GLY A 3 -18.32 -30.51 6.46
CA GLY A 3 -17.89 -29.37 5.65
C GLY A 3 -16.86 -29.83 4.62
N ARG A 4 -17.24 -29.85 3.33
CA ARG A 4 -16.29 -30.05 2.23
C ARG A 4 -15.23 -28.95 2.35
N ARG A 5 -13.97 -29.33 2.58
CA ARG A 5 -12.85 -28.38 2.50
C ARG A 5 -12.86 -27.80 1.10
N LYS A 6 -12.89 -26.46 0.99
CA LYS A 6 -12.75 -25.78 -0.31
C LYS A 6 -11.44 -26.21 -0.99
N PRO A 7 -11.43 -26.42 -2.32
CA PRO A 7 -10.22 -26.76 -3.06
C PRO A 7 -9.18 -25.64 -2.94
N ALA A 8 -7.90 -26.00 -3.00
CA ALA A 8 -6.80 -25.05 -2.81
C ALA A 8 -6.82 -23.91 -3.83
N VAL A 9 -7.18 -24.22 -5.09
CA VAL A 9 -7.33 -23.26 -6.19
C VAL A 9 -8.36 -22.18 -5.87
N GLU A 10 -9.56 -22.57 -5.42
CA GLU A 10 -10.64 -21.65 -5.10
C GLU A 10 -10.25 -20.78 -3.89
N SER A 11 -9.72 -21.40 -2.84
CA SER A 11 -9.27 -20.68 -1.65
C SER A 11 -8.19 -19.64 -1.95
N LEU A 12 -7.23 -19.96 -2.82
CA LEU A 12 -6.18 -19.01 -3.20
C LEU A 12 -6.72 -17.90 -4.11
N SER A 13 -7.64 -18.23 -5.02
CA SER A 13 -8.28 -17.25 -5.88
C SER A 13 -9.09 -16.23 -5.07
N GLU A 14 -9.83 -16.68 -4.06
CA GLU A 14 -10.53 -15.80 -3.11
C GLU A 14 -9.56 -14.88 -2.36
N LEU A 15 -8.44 -15.41 -1.87
CA LEU A 15 -7.43 -14.61 -1.18
C LEU A 15 -6.78 -13.56 -2.09
N LEU A 16 -6.51 -13.90 -3.35
CA LEU A 16 -5.98 -12.95 -4.33
C LEU A 16 -7.01 -11.87 -4.69
N GLN A 17 -8.30 -12.20 -4.71
CA GLN A 17 -9.36 -11.21 -4.90
C GLN A 17 -9.48 -10.29 -3.68
N GLN A 18 -9.46 -10.83 -2.47
CA GLN A 18 -9.43 -10.02 -1.24
C GLN A 18 -8.23 -9.08 -1.20
N GLN A 19 -7.06 -9.55 -1.67
CA GLN A 19 -5.86 -8.72 -1.75
C GLN A 19 -6.07 -7.58 -2.75
N HIS A 20 -6.70 -7.87 -3.89
CA HIS A 20 -7.03 -6.87 -4.89
C HIS A 20 -7.96 -5.79 -4.33
N ASP A 21 -9.03 -6.20 -3.64
CA ASP A 21 -9.99 -5.27 -3.06
C ASP A 21 -9.35 -4.41 -1.96
N ALA A 22 -8.51 -5.01 -1.11
CA ALA A 22 -7.74 -4.28 -0.09
C ALA A 22 -6.73 -3.31 -0.71
N LEU A 23 -6.12 -3.65 -1.85
CA LEU A 23 -5.24 -2.74 -2.60
C LEU A 23 -5.99 -1.53 -3.14
N LEU A 24 -7.18 -1.73 -3.71
CA LEU A 24 -8.01 -0.64 -4.22
C LEU A 24 -8.57 0.24 -3.09
N ALA A 25 -8.90 -0.35 -1.95
CA ALA A 25 -9.34 0.37 -0.76
C ALA A 25 -8.21 1.08 0.00
N GLY A 26 -6.95 0.80 -0.34
CA GLY A 26 -5.79 1.33 0.39
C GLY A 26 -5.62 0.76 1.81
N ASP A 27 -6.20 -0.40 2.10
CA ASP A 27 -6.12 -1.03 3.43
C ASP A 27 -4.78 -1.78 3.62
N LEU A 28 -3.73 -1.00 3.86
CA LEU A 28 -2.37 -1.52 4.10
C LEU A 28 -2.29 -2.43 5.33
N LYS A 29 -3.18 -2.26 6.32
CA LYS A 29 -3.18 -3.06 7.54
C LYS A 29 -3.65 -4.48 7.25
N THR A 30 -4.71 -4.62 6.46
CA THR A 30 -5.18 -5.94 6.01
C THR A 30 -4.13 -6.58 5.11
N LEU A 31 -3.56 -5.84 4.15
CA LEU A 31 -2.52 -6.36 3.25
C LEU A 31 -1.30 -6.92 4.02
N GLY A 32 -0.85 -6.24 5.07
CA GLY A 32 0.26 -6.71 5.91
C GLY A 32 -0.03 -8.04 6.63
N ARG A 33 -1.29 -8.32 6.95
CA ARG A 33 -1.73 -9.57 7.59
C ARG A 33 -1.94 -10.71 6.59
N MET A 34 -2.13 -10.40 5.31
CA MET A 34 -2.43 -11.39 4.28
C MET A 34 -1.21 -12.19 3.81
N ALA A 35 0.00 -11.64 3.91
CA ALA A 35 1.24 -12.31 3.48
C ALA A 35 1.39 -13.77 4.00
N PRO A 36 1.36 -14.03 5.32
CA PRO A 36 1.50 -15.40 5.84
C PRO A 36 0.29 -16.30 5.51
N VAL A 37 -0.86 -15.74 5.15
CA VAL A 37 -2.04 -16.50 4.72
C VAL A 37 -1.88 -16.93 3.26
N LEU A 38 -1.44 -16.02 2.39
CA LEU A 38 -1.15 -16.29 1.00
C LEU A 38 -0.04 -17.32 0.84
N GLU A 39 1.06 -17.21 1.59
CA GLU A 39 2.15 -18.19 1.58
C GLU A 39 1.64 -19.60 1.89
N ARG A 40 0.83 -19.76 2.94
CA ARG A 40 0.22 -21.05 3.31
C ARG A 40 -0.73 -21.56 2.22
N ALA A 41 -1.47 -20.68 1.56
CA ALA A 41 -2.36 -21.06 0.47
C ALA A 41 -1.60 -21.51 -0.79
N PHE A 42 -0.48 -20.85 -1.13
CA PHE A 42 0.42 -21.29 -2.20
C PHE A 42 1.08 -22.64 -1.89
N GLU A 43 1.54 -22.84 -0.66
CA GLU A 43 2.08 -24.12 -0.21
C GLU A 43 1.05 -25.24 -0.30
N ARG A 44 -0.21 -24.93 0.02
CA ARG A 44 -1.31 -25.88 -0.12
C ARG A 44 -1.61 -26.18 -1.58
N LEU A 45 -1.66 -25.17 -2.46
CA LEU A 45 -1.83 -25.39 -3.90
C LEU A 45 -0.71 -26.28 -4.48
N ARG A 46 0.54 -26.07 -4.02
CA ARG A 46 1.68 -26.90 -4.44
C ARG A 46 1.51 -28.37 -4.08
N ARG A 47 0.87 -28.68 -2.95
CA ARG A 47 0.63 -30.06 -2.48
C ARG A 47 -0.59 -30.70 -3.11
N ASP A 48 -1.70 -29.95 -3.15
CA ASP A 48 -2.99 -30.45 -3.63
C ASP A 48 -3.03 -30.52 -5.16
N GLY A 49 -2.12 -29.79 -5.83
CA GLY A 49 -2.09 -29.65 -7.27
C GLY A 49 -3.21 -28.75 -7.79
N GLY A 50 -3.15 -28.45 -9.08
CA GLY A 50 -4.18 -27.69 -9.79
C GLY A 50 -4.04 -27.93 -11.28
N ASP A 51 -5.14 -27.73 -12.01
CA ASP A 51 -5.08 -27.77 -13.47
C ASP A 51 -4.21 -26.62 -13.99
N VAL A 52 -3.58 -26.84 -15.15
CA VAL A 52 -2.69 -25.88 -15.80
C VAL A 52 -3.40 -24.55 -16.04
N GLU A 53 -4.67 -24.58 -16.44
CA GLU A 53 -5.45 -23.37 -16.70
C GLU A 53 -5.77 -22.59 -15.41
N ASP A 54 -6.00 -23.30 -14.31
CA ASP A 54 -6.22 -22.67 -13.01
C ASP A 54 -4.94 -22.01 -12.48
N VAL A 55 -3.79 -22.68 -12.61
CA VAL A 55 -2.49 -22.13 -12.22
C VAL A 55 -2.16 -20.89 -13.05
N LYS A 56 -2.42 -20.89 -14.36
CA LYS A 56 -2.27 -19.70 -15.23
C LYS A 56 -3.17 -18.55 -14.77
N ARG A 57 -4.42 -18.83 -14.41
CA ARG A 57 -5.36 -17.80 -13.91
C ARG A 57 -4.87 -17.18 -12.60
N ILE A 58 -4.38 -18.01 -11.69
CA ILE A 58 -3.79 -17.58 -10.41
C ILE A 58 -2.54 -16.72 -10.68
N GLN A 59 -1.66 -17.15 -11.57
CA GLN A 59 -0.47 -16.40 -11.95
C GLN A 59 -0.82 -15.02 -12.51
N SER A 60 -1.79 -14.94 -13.43
CA SER A 60 -2.26 -13.67 -14.01
C SER A 60 -2.81 -12.72 -12.93
N THR A 61 -3.62 -13.24 -12.01
CA THR A 61 -4.21 -12.47 -10.91
C THR A 61 -3.13 -11.97 -9.94
N ALA A 62 -2.19 -12.83 -9.56
CA ALA A 62 -1.06 -12.46 -8.71
C ALA A 62 -0.18 -11.39 -9.38
N ALA A 63 0.09 -11.52 -10.68
CA ALA A 63 0.86 -10.53 -11.44
C ALA A 63 0.15 -9.17 -11.50
N ARG A 64 -1.17 -9.14 -11.65
CA ARG A 64 -1.97 -7.91 -11.58
C ARG A 64 -1.81 -7.23 -10.21
N ASN A 65 -1.93 -7.99 -9.12
CA ASN A 65 -1.80 -7.45 -7.78
C ASN A 65 -0.36 -6.97 -7.49
N ALA A 66 0.66 -7.67 -8.00
CA ALA A 66 2.05 -7.25 -7.88
C ALA A 66 2.29 -5.88 -8.53
N ARG A 67 1.70 -5.61 -9.70
CA ARG A 67 1.76 -4.30 -10.37
C ARG A 67 1.14 -3.20 -9.51
N LEU A 68 -0.02 -3.48 -8.90
CA LEU A 68 -0.69 -2.53 -7.99
C LEU A 68 0.14 -2.24 -6.74
N LEU A 69 0.73 -3.26 -6.12
CA LEU A 69 1.63 -3.09 -4.97
C LEU A 69 2.85 -2.24 -5.30
N LEU A 70 3.47 -2.47 -6.46
CA LEU A 70 4.61 -1.68 -6.93
C LEU A 70 4.22 -0.22 -7.19
N ALA A 71 3.07 0.00 -7.84
CA ALA A 71 2.53 1.34 -8.05
C ALA A 71 2.24 2.05 -6.72
N ALA A 72 1.59 1.37 -5.77
CA ALA A 72 1.32 1.91 -4.44
C ALA A 72 2.61 2.27 -3.69
N LYS A 73 3.63 1.40 -3.74
CA LYS A 73 4.96 1.65 -3.17
C LYS A 73 5.60 2.92 -3.76
N SER A 74 5.56 3.05 -5.09
CA SER A 74 6.08 4.23 -5.79
C SER A 74 5.35 5.51 -5.38
N GLY A 75 4.01 5.47 -5.34
CA GLY A 75 3.19 6.62 -4.92
C GLY A 75 3.47 7.06 -3.49
N ILE A 76 3.59 6.11 -2.55
CA ILE A 76 3.93 6.40 -1.15
C ILE A 76 5.32 7.04 -1.05
N ALA A 77 6.30 6.53 -1.80
CA ALA A 77 7.65 7.10 -1.82
C ALA A 77 7.66 8.54 -2.36
N ALA A 78 6.93 8.81 -3.44
CA ALA A 78 6.79 10.15 -4.00
C ALA A 78 6.11 11.12 -3.01
N ALA A 79 5.00 10.70 -2.39
CA ALA A 79 4.30 11.49 -1.39
C ALA A 79 5.21 11.84 -0.18
N ARG A 80 6.00 10.88 0.29
CA ARG A 80 7.00 11.11 1.34
C ARG A 80 8.06 12.14 0.92
N GLY A 81 8.54 12.06 -0.32
CA GLY A 81 9.47 13.04 -0.87
C GLY A 81 8.90 14.45 -0.85
N HIS A 82 7.66 14.62 -1.34
CA HIS A 82 6.98 15.92 -1.32
C HIS A 82 6.80 16.48 0.10
N LEU A 83 6.38 15.65 1.06
CA LEU A 83 6.24 16.08 2.45
C LEU A 83 7.58 16.48 3.08
N GLN A 84 8.67 15.80 2.73
CA GLN A 84 10.00 16.13 3.22
C GLN A 84 10.49 17.46 2.61
N SER A 85 10.32 17.66 1.31
CA SER A 85 10.66 18.92 0.63
C SER A 85 9.86 20.11 1.17
N ALA A 86 8.56 19.93 1.44
CA ALA A 86 7.70 20.95 2.02
C ALA A 86 8.08 21.30 3.47
N ARG A 87 8.66 20.36 4.23
CA ARG A 87 9.19 20.63 5.57
C ARG A 87 10.52 21.37 5.55
N SER A 88 11.32 21.19 4.49
CA SER A 88 12.64 21.83 4.34
C SER A 88 12.61 23.21 3.67
N SER A 89 11.45 23.70 3.23
CA SER A 89 11.36 25.06 2.70
C SER A 89 11.41 26.06 3.85
N GLU A 90 12.62 26.48 4.22
CA GLU A 90 12.81 27.72 4.97
C GLU A 90 12.13 28.84 4.18
N LEU A 91 11.15 29.50 4.81
CA LEU A 91 10.48 30.65 4.23
C LEU A 91 11.51 31.78 4.14
N THR A 92 11.99 32.06 2.93
CA THR A 92 12.74 33.29 2.66
C THR A 92 11.77 34.45 2.72
N THR A 93 11.77 35.16 3.84
CA THR A 93 11.00 36.41 3.99
C THR A 93 11.88 37.57 3.58
N TYR A 94 11.37 38.48 2.76
CA TYR A 94 12.08 39.72 2.47
C TYR A 94 11.87 40.69 3.63
N ASN A 95 12.94 41.29 4.13
CA ASN A 95 12.83 42.38 5.10
C ASN A 95 12.41 43.69 4.39
N ALA A 96 12.12 44.74 5.17
CA ALA A 96 11.64 46.02 4.64
C ALA A 96 12.61 46.68 3.63
N ASP A 97 13.90 46.31 3.68
CA ASP A 97 14.95 46.75 2.75
C ASP A 97 15.06 45.88 1.49
N GLY A 98 14.16 44.92 1.29
CA GLY A 98 14.14 44.02 0.12
C GLY A 98 15.24 42.95 0.13
N ARG A 99 15.94 42.74 1.25
CA ARG A 99 16.96 41.70 1.40
C ARG A 99 16.35 40.38 1.88
N PRO A 100 16.83 39.23 1.37
CA PRO A 100 16.35 37.93 1.80
C PRO A 100 16.79 37.66 3.25
N GLN A 101 15.83 37.36 4.11
CA GLN A 101 16.04 36.93 5.49
C GLN A 101 15.49 35.51 5.65
N LYS A 102 16.28 34.58 6.18
CA LYS A 102 15.79 33.25 6.55
C LYS A 102 14.76 33.40 7.67
N GLY A 103 13.49 33.15 7.36
CA GLY A 103 12.43 33.07 8.35
C GLY A 103 12.54 31.74 9.12
N LEU A 104 12.67 31.81 10.45
CA LEU A 104 12.47 30.66 11.30
C LEU A 104 11.05 30.11 11.09
N PRO A 105 10.85 28.78 11.10
CA PRO A 105 9.53 28.19 11.01
C PRO A 105 8.68 28.72 12.16
N LYS A 106 7.62 29.49 11.85
CA LYS A 106 6.69 29.97 12.87
C LYS A 106 6.01 28.77 13.51
N SER A 107 6.36 28.49 14.76
CA SER A 107 5.49 27.73 15.65
C SER A 107 4.15 28.47 15.70
N SER A 108 3.09 27.76 15.31
CA SER A 108 1.71 28.20 15.39
C SER A 108 1.34 28.46 16.86
N THR A 109 1.61 29.66 17.36
CA THR A 109 1.06 30.11 18.64
C THR A 109 -0.26 30.78 18.32
N THR A 110 -1.32 29.99 18.44
CA THR A 110 -2.71 30.46 18.49
C THR A 110 -2.82 31.48 19.62
N SER A 111 -2.75 32.77 19.29
CA SER A 111 -3.14 33.84 20.20
C SER A 111 -4.66 33.92 20.18
N LEU A 112 -5.29 33.18 21.09
CA LEU A 112 -6.66 33.44 21.52
C LEU A 112 -6.69 34.83 22.18
N ARG A 113 -7.19 35.82 21.44
CA ARG A 113 -7.69 37.08 21.99
C ARG A 113 -9.18 36.89 22.29
N ARG A 114 -9.54 36.85 23.57
CA ARG A 114 -10.55 37.72 24.19
C ARG A 114 -10.63 37.45 25.69
#